data_AF-A0A1R1DG78-F1
#
_entry.id   AF-A0A1R1DG78-F1
#
_cell.length_a   1.000
_cell.length_b   1.000
_cell.length_c   1.000
_cell.angle_alpha   90.00
_cell.angle_beta   90.00
_cell.angle_gamma   90.00
#
_symmetry.space_group_name_H-M   'P 1'
#
loop_
_entity.id
_entity.type
_entity.pdbx_description
1 polymer ?
#
loop_
_entity_poly.entity_id
_entity_poly.type
_entity_poly.pdbx_seq_one_letter_code
_entity_poly.pdbx_strand_id
1 'polypeptide(L)'
;MSFSDFMLSPNFLAFNNVEHDKQPRMNAIIENWDNHTLISNISKLNRELLRRDAHGIDQTPFSETNQELHLQLYSLIMYLKERLVTEPSN
;
A
#
# COMPACT_ATOMS: atom_id res chain seq x y z
N MET A 1 3.91 -13.17 8.57
CA MET A 1 3.18 -13.59 7.35
C MET A 1 3.85 -12.88 6.20
N SER A 2 4.26 -13.59 5.15
CA SER A 2 4.91 -12.95 4.00
C SER A 2 3.88 -12.23 3.11
N PHE A 3 4.34 -11.30 2.26
CA PHE A 3 3.45 -10.63 1.30
C PHE A 3 2.70 -11.62 0.38
N SER A 4 3.38 -12.68 -0.07
CA SER A 4 2.80 -13.72 -0.91
C SER A 4 1.64 -14.43 -0.19
N ASP A 5 1.82 -14.74 1.10
CA ASP A 5 0.79 -15.37 1.92
C ASP A 5 -0.39 -14.41 2.17
N PHE A 6 -0.11 -13.11 2.30
CA PHE A 6 -1.14 -12.09 2.45
C PHE A 6 -2.04 -11.98 1.21
N MET A 7 -1.46 -11.95 0.00
CA MET A 7 -2.18 -11.85 -1.27
C MET A 7 -3.13 -13.04 -1.52
N LEU A 8 -2.85 -14.18 -0.89
CA LEU A 8 -3.67 -15.39 -0.96
C LEU A 8 -4.66 -15.51 0.22
N SER A 9 -4.61 -14.58 1.17
CA SER A 9 -5.46 -14.63 2.36
C SER A 9 -6.93 -14.30 2.03
N PRO A 10 -7.90 -14.92 2.73
CA PRO A 10 -9.31 -14.57 2.61
C PRO A 10 -9.58 -13.08 2.89
N ASN A 11 -8.77 -12.45 3.75
CA ASN A 11 -8.86 -11.04 4.07
C ASN A 11 -8.50 -10.15 2.87
N PHE A 12 -7.47 -10.52 2.10
CA PHE A 12 -7.13 -9.81 0.87
C PHE A 12 -8.20 -10.01 -0.21
N LEU A 13 -8.73 -11.22 -0.36
CA LEU A 13 -9.83 -11.49 -1.29
C LEU A 13 -11.10 -10.71 -0.94
N ALA A 14 -11.44 -10.61 0.36
CA ALA A 14 -12.55 -9.80 0.83
C ALA A 14 -12.33 -8.30 0.55
N PHE A 15 -11.11 -7.78 0.78
CA PHE A 15 -10.75 -6.40 0.44
C PHE A 15 -10.87 -6.14 -1.08
N ASN A 16 -10.27 -7.01 -1.90
CA ASN A 16 -10.26 -6.87 -3.36
C ASN A 16 -11.67 -7.01 -3.99
N ASN A 17 -12.57 -7.78 -3.36
CA ASN A 17 -13.96 -7.96 -3.80
C ASN A 17 -14.94 -6.92 -3.22
N VAL A 18 -14.60 -6.19 -2.16
CA VAL A 18 -15.49 -5.21 -1.51
C VAL A 18 -15.19 -3.77 -1.93
N GLU A 19 -13.99 -3.46 -2.41
CA GLU A 19 -13.54 -2.06 -2.59
C GLU A 19 -13.41 -1.53 -4.02
N HIS A 20 -13.78 -2.29 -5.06
CA HIS A 20 -13.86 -1.66 -6.39
C HIS A 20 -15.04 -0.66 -6.51
N ASP A 21 -16.08 -0.83 -5.69
CA ASP A 21 -17.26 0.07 -5.66
C ASP A 21 -17.24 1.10 -4.51
N LYS A 22 -16.30 0.96 -3.57
CA LYS A 22 -16.10 1.91 -2.47
C LYS A 22 -14.62 2.13 -2.31
N GLN A 23 -14.04 2.94 -3.19
CA GLN A 23 -12.73 3.51 -2.89
C GLN A 23 -12.86 4.23 -1.54
N PRO A 24 -12.20 3.77 -0.45
CA PRO A 24 -12.05 4.62 0.71
C PRO A 24 -11.35 5.87 0.18
N ARG A 25 -12.01 7.03 0.25
CA ARG A 25 -11.40 8.28 -0.22
C ARG A 25 -10.00 8.35 0.38
N MET A 26 -9.00 8.31 -0.49
CA MET A 26 -7.62 8.37 -0.08
C MET A 26 -7.48 9.63 0.77
N ASN A 27 -6.70 9.56 1.85
CA ASN A 27 -6.53 10.72 2.71
C ASN A 27 -6.12 11.93 1.84
N ALA A 28 -6.79 13.07 1.99
CA ALA A 28 -6.57 14.27 1.19
C ALA A 28 -5.09 14.73 1.19
N ILE A 29 -4.31 14.35 2.21
CA ILE A 29 -2.87 14.58 2.26
C ILE A 29 -2.14 13.80 1.15
N ILE A 30 -2.50 12.54 0.94
CA ILE A 30 -1.90 11.64 -0.05
C ILE A 30 -2.30 12.06 -1.48
N GLU A 31 -3.54 12.53 -1.66
CA GLU A 31 -4.01 13.04 -2.95
C GLU A 31 -3.19 14.24 -3.44
N ASN A 32 -2.68 15.05 -2.52
CA ASN A 32 -1.82 16.20 -2.81
C ASN A 32 -0.35 15.83 -3.05
N TRP A 33 0.06 14.58 -2.87
CA TRP A 33 1.44 14.17 -3.15
C TRP A 33 1.71 14.16 -4.66
N ASP A 34 2.91 14.58 -5.08
CA ASP A 34 3.36 14.34 -6.44
C ASP A 34 3.77 12.87 -6.64
N ASN A 35 3.96 12.46 -7.90
CA ASN A 35 4.32 11.07 -8.23
C ASN A 35 5.66 10.68 -7.56
N HIS A 36 6.60 11.61 -7.41
CA HIS A 36 7.88 11.38 -6.77
C HIS A 36 7.73 11.07 -5.26
N THR A 37 6.94 11.87 -4.54
CA THR A 37 6.63 11.70 -3.12
C THR A 37 5.87 10.39 -2.89
N LEU A 38 4.91 10.07 -3.77
CA LEU A 38 4.15 8.83 -3.72
C LEU A 38 5.07 7.60 -3.89
N ILE A 39 5.94 7.59 -4.91
CA ILE A 39 6.94 6.52 -5.14
C ILE A 39 7.90 6.39 -3.96
N SER A 40 8.36 7.52 -3.40
CA SER A 40 9.26 7.53 -2.24
C SER A 40 8.61 6.89 -1.01
N ASN A 41 7.36 7.22 -0.72
CA ASN A 41 6.62 6.65 0.41
C ASN A 41 6.28 5.16 0.19
N ILE A 42 5.85 4.76 -1.01
CA ILE A 42 5.69 3.34 -1.39
C ILE A 42 6.98 2.56 -1.13
N SER A 43 8.13 3.11 -1.56
CA SER A 43 9.44 2.47 -1.40
C SER A 43 9.85 2.32 0.07
N LYS A 44 9.58 3.34 0.90
CA LYS A 44 9.84 3.29 2.35
C LYS A 44 8.99 2.22 3.03
N LEU A 45 7.70 2.18 2.72
CA LEU A 45 6.76 1.21 3.26
C LEU A 45 7.13 -0.22 2.86
N ASN A 46 7.50 -0.44 1.59
CA ASN A 46 7.94 -1.75 1.11
C ASN A 46 9.24 -2.20 1.80
N ARG A 47 10.21 -1.30 2.00
CA ARG A 47 11.44 -1.62 2.76
C ARG A 47 11.14 -2.02 4.20
N GLU A 48 10.20 -1.35 4.85
CA GLU A 48 9.82 -1.70 6.21
C GLU A 48 9.16 -3.09 6.27
N LEU A 49 8.26 -3.40 5.34
CA LEU A 49 7.64 -4.72 5.26
C LEU A 49 8.69 -5.82 5.06
N LEU A 50 9.67 -5.60 4.17
CA LEU A 50 10.80 -6.52 3.99
C LEU A 50 11.66 -6.65 5.26
N ARG A 51 11.94 -5.54 5.94
CA ARG A 51 12.68 -5.54 7.22
C ARG A 51 11.94 -6.36 8.27
N ARG A 52 10.62 -6.17 8.40
CA ARG A 52 9.78 -6.90 9.35
C ARG A 52 9.72 -8.39 9.04
N ASP A 53 9.69 -8.77 7.76
CA ASP A 53 9.73 -10.17 7.34
C ASP A 53 11.09 -10.84 7.67
N ALA A 54 12.20 -10.10 7.56
CA ALA A 54 13.54 -10.63 7.83
C ALA A 54 13.95 -10.61 9.31
N HIS A 55 13.51 -9.60 10.06
CA HIS A 55 14.03 -9.28 11.39
C HIS A 55 12.96 -9.16 12.48
N GLY A 56 11.68 -9.37 12.15
CA GLY A 56 10.58 -9.18 13.09
C GLY A 56 10.22 -7.72 13.35
N ILE A 57 9.25 -7.52 14.24
CA ILE A 57 8.57 -6.23 14.45
C ILE A 57 9.18 -5.37 15.55
N ASP A 58 10.18 -5.85 16.28
CA ASP A 58 10.64 -5.26 17.55
C ASP A 58 11.29 -3.86 17.41
N GLN A 59 11.62 -3.42 16.19
CA GLN A 59 12.23 -2.11 15.89
C GLN A 59 11.50 -1.37 14.75
N THR A 60 10.17 -1.45 14.73
CA THR A 60 9.38 -0.76 13.72
C THR A 60 8.95 0.64 14.16
N PRO A 61 9.01 1.66 13.29
CA PRO A 61 8.43 2.97 13.57
C PRO A 61 6.91 3.03 13.34
N PHE A 62 6.29 1.93 12.91
CA PHE A 62 4.86 1.87 12.55
C PHE A 62 4.08 1.13 13.64
N SER A 63 2.98 1.73 14.11
CA SER A 63 2.09 1.08 15.06
C SER A 63 1.17 0.04 14.41
N GLU A 64 1.05 0.08 13.09
CA GLU A 64 0.22 -0.81 12.28
C GLU A 64 0.80 -2.23 12.21
N THR A 65 -0.10 -3.20 12.12
CA THR A 65 0.21 -4.59 11.84
C THR A 65 0.76 -4.76 10.42
N ASN A 66 1.47 -5.87 10.14
CA ASN A 66 1.95 -6.15 8.77
C ASN A 66 0.80 -6.19 7.76
N GLN A 67 -0.36 -6.70 8.17
CA GLN A 67 -1.53 -6.78 7.30
C GLN A 67 -2.01 -5.38 6.89
N GLU A 68 -2.13 -4.45 7.83
CA GLU A 68 -2.52 -3.07 7.56
C GLU A 68 -1.49 -2.34 6.69
N LEU A 69 -0.20 -2.53 6.95
CA LEU A 69 0.87 -1.95 6.12
C LEU A 69 0.85 -2.49 4.69
N HIS A 70 0.54 -3.77 4.49
CA HIS A 70 0.37 -4.33 3.15
C HIS A 70 -0.85 -3.75 2.42
N LEU A 71 -1.98 -3.55 3.13
CA LEU A 71 -3.16 -2.90 2.57
C LEU A 71 -2.88 -1.45 2.15
N GLN A 72 -2.17 -0.70 3.00
CA GLN A 72 -1.73 0.66 2.69
C GLN A 72 -0.81 0.67 1.46
N LEU A 73 0.16 -0.25 1.39
CA LEU A 73 1.07 -0.36 0.25
C LEU A 73 0.30 -0.64 -1.05
N TYR A 74 -0.63 -1.60 -1.02
CA TYR A 74 -1.46 -1.93 -2.17
C TYR A 74 -2.30 -0.74 -2.63
N SER A 75 -2.96 -0.04 -1.70
CA SER A 75 -3.79 1.13 -2.00
C SER A 75 -2.98 2.26 -2.66
N LEU A 76 -1.78 2.54 -2.16
CA LEU A 76 -0.88 3.56 -2.74
C LEU A 76 -0.40 3.16 -4.14
N ILE A 77 -0.11 1.88 -4.38
CA ILE A 77 0.29 1.38 -5.70
C ILE A 77 -0.87 1.50 -6.69
N MET A 78 -2.08 1.12 -6.29
CA MET A 78 -3.27 1.24 -7.14
C MET A 78 -3.57 2.69 -7.49
N TYR A 79 -3.44 3.60 -6.52
CA TYR A 79 -3.59 5.03 -6.76
C TYR A 79 -2.54 5.60 -7.71
N LEU A 80 -1.26 5.22 -7.55
CA LEU A 80 -0.21 5.61 -8.49
C LEU A 80 -0.51 5.09 -9.91
N LYS A 81 -0.97 3.84 -10.04
CA LYS A 81 -1.34 3.26 -11.34
C LYS A 81 -2.48 4.03 -11.99
N GLU A 82 -3.52 4.36 -11.24
CA GLU A 82 -4.65 5.15 -11.74
C GLU A 82 -4.18 6.52 -12.26
N ARG A 83 -3.35 7.23 -11.48
CA ARG A 83 -2.79 8.53 -11.88
C ARG A 83 -1.99 8.46 -13.17
N LEU A 84 -1.11 7.47 -13.30
CA LEU A 84 -0.27 7.29 -14.48
C LEU A 84 -1.07 6.89 -15.74
N VAL A 85 -2.24 6.27 -15.57
CA VAL A 85 -3.16 5.99 -16.70
C VAL A 85 -3.93 7.24 -17.11
N THR A 86 -4.27 8.11 -16.16
CA THR A 86 -5.00 9.36 -16.43
C THR A 86 -4.15 10.54 -16.88
N GLU A 87 -2.84 10.53 -16.62
CA GLU A 87 -1.92 11.55 -17.14
C GLU A 87 -1.69 11.34 -18.65
N PRO A 88 -1.99 12.32 -19.53
CA PRO A 88 -1.70 12.20 -20.94
C PRO A 88 -0.19 12.06 -21.13
N SER A 89 0.22 11.05 -21.90
CA SER A 89 1.62 10.84 -22.26
C SER A 89 2.08 12.05 -23.07
N ASN A 90 2.95 12.88 -22.49
CA ASN A 90 3.63 13.97 -23.19
C ASN A 90 4.56 13.45 -24.28
#